data_AF-A0CUF2-F1
#
_entry.id   AF-A0CUF2-F1
#
_cell.length_a   1.000
_cell.length_b   1.000
_cell.length_c   1.000
_cell.angle_alpha   90.00
_cell.angle_beta   90.00
_cell.angle_gamma   90.00
#
_symmetry.space_group_name_H-M   'P 1'
#
loop_
_entity.id
_entity.type
_entity.pdbx_description
1 polymer ?
#
loop_
_entity_poly.entity_id
_entity_poly.type
_entity_poly.pdbx_seq_one_letter_code
_entity_poly.pdbx_strand_id
1 'polypeptide(L)'
;MKKLFKYCDQCSKRPGTVYCQNCQAKFCYNCDEEVHNQNQNHKTEICSLTQMRQFNQYSQILTGDSQIIYQTQQNQVVIHQQEHQEQQQELSKIELEIKQFEQVLNLQENKWKKQFEILEKEYGEKIAIFEEKVQKSESTITEIKQQSKQEDQINEMMKQLKDQLEGQKSQLIQKVDQQKQQLNDKEQLLQNLIKQEKDLSAEINKKEILIGKFKELIQQQQKEKELILNENAKIKKQLLEIKQLFKEKLPQLGLDENFFNFDEDEQDGEEEEVEEEQEPQIQQNVEDSTEEDEGIQ
;
A
#
# COMPACT_ATOMS: atom_id res chain seq x y z
N MET A 1 54.03 76.71 20.74
CA MET A 1 53.43 75.92 21.85
C MET A 1 54.14 74.59 21.92
N LYS A 2 54.74 74.23 23.06
CA LYS A 2 55.45 72.95 23.25
C LYS A 2 54.42 71.81 23.21
N LYS A 3 54.65 70.81 22.34
CA LYS A 3 53.72 69.67 22.16
C LYS A 3 53.86 68.73 23.37
N LEU A 4 52.83 68.67 24.22
CA LEU A 4 52.84 67.83 25.44
C LEU A 4 52.80 66.32 25.16
N PHE A 5 52.31 65.92 23.99
CA PHE A 5 52.10 64.51 23.64
C PHE A 5 52.89 64.10 22.41
N LYS A 6 53.45 62.88 22.42
CA LYS A 6 54.05 62.28 21.24
C LYS A 6 52.96 61.90 20.23
N TYR A 7 53.08 62.41 19.01
CA TYR A 7 52.14 62.11 17.92
C TYR A 7 52.39 60.72 17.33
N CYS A 8 51.38 60.18 16.67
CA CYS A 8 51.43 58.93 15.93
C CYS A 8 52.53 58.98 14.87
N ASP A 9 53.40 57.98 14.87
CA ASP A 9 54.55 57.91 13.98
C ASP A 9 54.14 57.72 12.50
N GLN A 10 52.94 57.17 12.24
CA GLN A 10 52.41 56.94 10.88
C GLN A 10 51.75 58.20 10.27
N CYS A 11 50.79 58.81 10.97
CA CYS A 11 50.02 59.92 10.42
C CYS A 11 50.51 61.30 10.86
N SER A 12 51.29 61.40 11.94
CA SER A 12 51.73 62.65 12.57
C SER A 12 50.63 63.66 12.94
N LYS A 13 49.35 63.29 12.79
CA LYS A 13 48.17 64.17 12.96
C LYS A 13 47.47 63.99 14.30
N ARG A 14 47.54 62.79 14.89
CA ARG A 14 46.85 62.41 16.14
C ARG A 14 47.85 61.93 17.21
N PRO A 15 47.55 62.05 18.52
CA PRO A 15 48.41 61.50 19.56
C PRO A 15 48.56 59.98 19.42
N GLY A 16 49.76 59.47 19.66
CA GLY A 16 50.03 58.03 19.67
C GLY A 16 49.56 57.40 20.97
N THR A 17 48.48 56.63 20.94
CA THR A 17 47.83 56.01 22.10
C THR A 17 48.11 54.51 22.22
N VAL A 18 48.60 53.89 21.15
CA VAL A 18 48.92 52.46 21.10
C VAL A 18 50.40 52.31 20.72
N TYR A 19 51.11 51.43 21.42
CA TYR A 19 52.49 51.07 21.09
C TYR A 19 52.53 49.61 20.64
N CYS A 20 53.13 49.37 19.47
CA CYS A 20 53.38 48.01 19.00
C CYS A 20 54.83 47.64 19.31
N GLN A 21 55.02 46.56 20.09
CA GLN A 21 56.36 46.07 20.42
C GLN A 21 57.11 45.56 19.18
N ASN A 22 56.39 44.93 18.25
CA ASN A 22 56.96 44.37 17.02
C ASN A 22 57.40 45.46 16.03
N CYS A 23 56.64 46.56 15.91
CA CYS A 23 56.97 47.67 15.01
C CYS A 23 57.85 48.74 15.66
N GLN A 24 58.07 48.66 16.99
CA GLN A 24 58.75 49.68 17.81
C GLN A 24 58.24 51.12 17.56
N ALA A 25 56.95 51.25 17.24
CA ALA A 25 56.33 52.50 16.80
C ALA A 25 55.02 52.77 17.56
N LYS A 26 54.67 54.05 17.71
CA LYS A 26 53.44 54.51 18.36
C LYS A 26 52.40 54.92 17.33
N PHE A 27 51.22 54.34 17.42
CA PHE A 27 50.10 54.58 16.51
C PHE A 27 48.94 55.26 17.25
N CYS A 28 48.14 56.03 16.51
CA CYS A 28 46.79 56.36 16.98
C CYS A 28 45.87 55.18 16.69
N TYR A 29 44.73 55.10 17.36
CA TYR A 29 43.81 53.95 17.24
C TYR A 29 43.47 53.58 15.79
N ASN A 30 43.16 54.54 14.92
CA ASN A 30 42.85 54.25 13.51
C ASN A 30 44.04 53.70 12.72
N CYS A 31 45.25 54.25 12.93
CA CYS A 31 46.43 53.75 12.23
C CYS A 31 46.87 52.38 12.78
N ASP A 32 46.57 52.09 14.04
CA ASP A 32 46.80 50.76 14.62
C ASP A 32 45.86 49.73 14.00
N GLU A 33 44.57 50.08 13.85
CA GLU A 33 43.57 49.21 13.23
C GLU A 33 43.91 48.86 11.77
N GLU A 34 44.35 49.84 10.99
CA GLU A 34 44.74 49.64 9.59
C GLU A 34 45.97 48.71 9.43
N VAL A 35 46.90 48.73 10.40
CA VAL A 35 48.17 48.01 10.29
C VAL A 35 48.15 46.66 11.02
N HIS A 36 47.43 46.56 12.14
CA HIS A 36 47.51 45.40 13.05
C HIS A 36 46.22 44.58 13.15
N ASN A 37 45.05 45.09 12.75
CA ASN A 37 43.78 44.34 12.85
C ASN A 37 43.71 43.13 11.90
N GLN A 38 44.55 43.10 10.85
CA GLN A 38 44.65 41.98 9.90
C GLN A 38 45.77 40.97 10.22
N ASN A 39 46.67 41.27 11.16
CA ASN A 39 47.83 40.44 11.48
C ASN A 39 47.95 40.19 12.99
N GLN A 40 47.53 39.00 13.43
CA GLN A 40 47.56 38.58 14.85
C GLN A 40 48.98 38.45 15.45
N ASN A 41 50.03 38.69 14.68
CA ASN A 41 51.43 38.54 15.11
C ASN A 41 52.02 39.81 15.77
N HIS A 42 51.23 40.88 15.90
CA HIS A 42 51.66 42.13 16.50
C HIS A 42 51.12 42.27 17.94
N LYS A 43 52.03 42.47 18.90
CA LYS A 43 51.66 42.79 20.29
C LYS A 43 51.52 44.29 20.46
N THR A 44 50.28 44.75 20.56
CA THR A 44 49.90 46.15 20.74
C THR A 44 49.41 46.40 22.17
N GLU A 45 49.94 47.41 22.83
CA GLU A 45 49.55 47.82 24.19
C GLU A 45 49.13 49.29 24.21
N ILE A 46 48.13 49.63 25.04
CA ILE A 46 47.72 51.02 25.24
C ILE A 46 48.81 51.75 26.03
N CYS A 47 49.34 52.84 25.47
CA CYS A 47 50.34 53.66 26.13
C CYS A 47 49.78 54.30 27.41
N SER A 48 50.50 54.20 28.53
CA SER A 48 50.12 54.92 29.75
C SER A 48 50.27 56.43 29.58
N LEU A 49 49.56 57.22 30.40
CA LEU A 49 49.68 58.70 30.40
C LEU A 49 51.13 59.17 30.59
N THR A 50 51.93 58.43 31.35
CA THR A 50 53.36 58.68 31.56
C THR A 50 54.17 58.45 30.29
N GLN A 51 53.84 57.43 29.50
CA GLN A 51 54.50 57.12 28.22
C GLN A 51 54.06 58.01 27.06
N MET A 52 52.91 58.68 27.18
CA MET A 52 52.43 59.66 26.19
C MET A 52 53.02 61.06 26.37
N ARG A 53 53.49 61.41 27.58
CA ARG A 53 54.10 62.72 27.90
C ARG A 53 55.59 62.78 27.54
N GLN A 54 56.05 63.92 27.03
CA GLN A 54 57.48 64.23 26.91
C GLN A 54 58.05 64.70 28.27
N PHE A 55 58.98 63.94 28.86
CA PHE A 55 59.73 64.39 30.04
C PHE A 55 60.84 65.37 29.62
N ASN A 56 60.77 66.62 30.08
CA ASN A 56 61.92 67.52 30.15
C ASN A 56 62.67 67.22 31.47
N GLN A 57 63.91 66.75 31.37
CA GLN A 57 64.84 66.69 32.50
C GLN A 57 65.24 68.11 32.91
N TYR A 58 64.94 68.53 34.14
CA TYR A 58 65.76 69.48 34.90
C TYR A 58 65.54 69.24 36.40
N SER A 59 66.59 68.73 37.05
CA SER A 59 66.78 68.61 38.49
C SER A 59 67.30 69.93 39.06
N GLN A 60 66.90 70.28 40.30
CA GLN A 60 67.76 71.01 41.24
C GLN A 60 67.23 70.92 42.68
N ILE A 61 68.06 70.26 43.50
CA ILE A 61 68.12 70.30 44.97
C ILE A 61 68.59 71.70 45.38
N LEU A 62 68.18 72.23 46.54
CA LEU A 62 69.06 73.03 47.41
C LEU A 62 68.50 73.18 48.83
N THR A 63 69.34 72.72 49.74
CA THR A 63 69.38 72.81 51.21
C THR A 63 69.83 74.19 51.70
N GLY A 64 69.49 74.58 52.94
CA GLY A 64 70.41 75.34 53.80
C GLY A 64 69.83 76.42 54.73
N ASP A 65 70.25 76.31 56.00
CA ASP A 65 70.44 77.35 57.03
C ASP A 65 69.22 77.78 57.89
N SER A 66 69.02 77.30 59.13
CA SER A 66 69.87 77.20 60.34
C SER A 66 70.12 78.54 61.05
N GLN A 67 69.10 79.07 61.76
CA GLN A 67 69.28 79.97 62.91
C GLN A 67 67.99 80.24 63.74
N ILE A 68 67.12 79.26 64.01
CA ILE A 68 66.01 79.43 64.98
C ILE A 68 65.75 78.11 65.73
N ILE A 69 66.69 77.64 66.56
CA ILE A 69 66.56 76.33 67.25
C ILE A 69 66.79 76.41 68.77
N TYR A 70 66.41 77.50 69.44
CA TYR A 70 66.33 77.48 70.92
C TYR A 70 65.08 78.12 71.53
N GLN A 71 64.08 78.52 70.72
CA GLN A 71 62.76 78.92 71.24
C GLN A 71 61.59 78.15 70.60
N THR A 72 61.81 77.38 69.54
CA THR A 72 60.74 76.69 68.79
C THR A 72 60.33 75.35 69.39
N GLN A 73 61.10 74.77 70.32
CA GLN A 73 60.82 73.44 70.89
C GLN A 73 59.70 73.40 71.95
N GLN A 74 59.31 74.54 72.54
CA GLN A 74 58.15 74.57 73.45
C GLN A 74 56.82 74.87 72.74
N ASN A 75 56.84 75.59 71.60
CA ASN A 75 55.63 75.84 70.80
C ASN A 75 55.31 74.71 69.81
N GLN A 76 56.30 73.95 69.31
CA GLN A 76 56.03 72.81 68.42
C GLN A 76 55.37 71.63 69.14
N VAL A 77 55.63 71.39 70.43
CA VAL A 77 54.98 70.31 71.18
C VAL A 77 53.51 70.61 71.46
N VAL A 78 53.15 71.89 71.67
CA VAL A 78 51.76 72.32 71.92
C VAL A 78 50.94 72.34 70.62
N ILE A 79 51.52 72.82 69.51
CA ILE A 79 50.86 72.80 68.19
C ILE A 79 50.66 71.36 67.70
N HIS A 80 51.67 70.49 67.86
CA HIS A 80 51.55 69.08 67.45
C HIS A 80 50.59 68.27 68.34
N GLN A 81 50.43 68.64 69.63
CA GLN A 81 49.38 68.07 70.50
C GLN A 81 47.97 68.53 70.12
N GLN A 82 47.80 69.80 69.73
CA GLN A 82 46.50 70.32 69.26
C GLN A 82 46.11 69.74 67.91
N GLU A 83 47.03 69.68 66.94
CA GLU A 83 46.79 69.04 65.63
C GLU A 83 46.49 67.54 65.78
N HIS A 84 47.17 66.83 66.69
CA HIS A 84 46.87 65.43 66.98
C HIS A 84 45.51 65.24 67.67
N GLN A 85 45.08 66.18 68.51
CA GLN A 85 43.74 66.17 69.11
C GLN A 85 42.63 66.47 68.08
N GLU A 86 42.85 67.42 67.18
CA GLU A 86 41.90 67.73 66.09
C GLU A 86 41.77 66.57 65.10
N GLN A 87 42.90 65.96 64.71
CA GLN A 87 42.90 64.75 63.88
C GLN A 87 42.22 63.56 64.57
N GLN A 88 42.40 63.40 65.90
CA GLN A 88 41.67 62.37 66.66
C GLN A 88 40.15 62.63 66.69
N GLN A 89 39.72 63.89 66.75
CA GLN A 89 38.31 64.25 66.69
C GLN A 89 37.72 64.02 65.29
N GLU A 90 38.45 64.37 64.23
CA GLU A 90 38.04 64.09 62.85
C GLU A 90 37.97 62.59 62.54
N LEU A 91 38.98 61.82 62.99
CA LEU A 91 38.97 60.37 62.87
C LEU A 91 37.80 59.74 63.64
N SER A 92 37.50 60.22 64.84
CA SER A 92 36.34 59.76 65.61
C SER A 92 35.01 60.06 64.90
N LYS A 93 34.91 61.22 64.24
CA LYS A 93 33.74 61.59 63.44
C LYS A 93 33.60 60.71 62.19
N ILE A 94 34.70 60.46 61.48
CA ILE A 94 34.73 59.58 60.31
C ILE A 94 34.39 58.13 60.70
N GLU A 95 34.92 57.63 61.81
CA GLU A 95 34.57 56.30 62.32
C GLU A 95 33.08 56.17 62.66
N LEU A 96 32.46 57.25 63.16
CA LEU A 96 31.03 57.29 63.41
C LEU A 96 30.23 57.26 62.09
N GLU A 97 30.64 58.04 61.09
CA GLU A 97 30.02 58.05 59.76
C GLU A 97 30.16 56.68 59.06
N ILE A 98 31.33 56.03 59.14
CA ILE A 98 31.55 54.67 58.64
C ILE A 98 30.58 53.68 59.30
N LYS A 99 30.44 53.73 60.63
CA LYS A 99 29.48 52.86 61.34
C LYS A 99 28.04 53.10 60.92
N GLN A 100 27.66 54.36 60.65
CA GLN A 100 26.32 54.68 60.14
C GLN A 100 26.12 54.13 58.72
N PHE A 101 27.11 54.24 57.84
CA PHE A 101 27.04 53.67 56.49
C PHE A 101 26.98 52.14 56.51
N GLU A 102 27.77 51.48 57.36
CA GLU A 102 27.72 50.04 57.56
C GLU A 102 26.33 49.57 57.99
N GLN A 103 25.67 50.29 58.91
CA GLN A 103 24.30 49.97 59.32
C GLN A 103 23.30 50.09 58.16
N VAL A 104 23.40 51.15 57.35
CA VAL A 104 22.52 51.35 56.19
C VAL A 104 22.74 50.27 55.13
N LEU A 105 23.99 49.93 54.82
CA LEU A 105 24.32 48.88 53.87
C LEU A 105 23.80 47.52 54.34
N ASN A 106 24.01 47.18 55.61
CA ASN A 106 23.56 45.92 56.17
C ASN A 106 22.01 45.81 56.19
N LEU A 107 21.30 46.92 56.42
CA LEU A 107 19.84 46.97 56.28
C LEU A 107 19.38 46.75 54.83
N GLN A 108 20.07 47.36 53.84
CA GLN A 108 19.77 47.15 52.42
C GLN A 108 20.05 45.72 51.98
N GLU A 109 21.18 45.15 52.39
CA GLU A 109 21.58 43.78 52.07
C GLU A 109 20.55 42.78 52.63
N ASN A 110 20.12 42.96 53.87
CA ASN A 110 19.06 42.14 54.48
C ASN A 110 17.71 42.29 53.75
N LYS A 111 17.40 43.49 53.24
CA LYS A 111 16.17 43.72 52.46
C LYS A 111 16.22 42.98 51.12
N TRP A 112 17.33 43.09 50.39
CA TRP A 112 17.49 42.40 49.11
C TRP A 112 17.55 40.89 49.28
N LYS A 113 18.22 40.40 50.33
CA LYS A 113 18.27 38.96 50.63
C LYS A 113 16.87 38.37 50.83
N LYS A 114 16.01 39.04 51.60
CA LYS A 114 14.59 38.62 51.77
C LYS A 114 13.81 38.65 50.46
N GLN A 115 14.04 39.66 49.61
CA GLN A 115 13.39 39.74 48.30
C GLN A 115 13.84 38.60 47.38
N PHE A 116 15.13 38.27 47.38
CA PHE A 116 15.67 37.12 46.65
C PHE A 116 15.09 35.80 47.14
N GLU A 117 15.03 35.56 48.45
CA GLU A 117 14.45 34.34 49.02
C GLU A 117 12.98 34.15 48.61
N ILE A 118 12.20 35.24 48.58
CA ILE A 118 10.79 35.19 48.11
C ILE A 118 10.73 34.84 46.62
N LEU A 119 11.53 35.51 45.79
CA LEU A 119 11.55 35.26 44.35
C LEU A 119 12.04 33.85 44.01
N GLU A 120 13.09 33.36 44.68
CA GLU A 120 13.58 32.00 44.52
C GLU A 120 12.50 30.97 44.84
N LYS A 121 11.73 31.20 45.92
CA LYS A 121 10.61 30.33 46.27
C LYS A 121 9.50 30.38 45.22
N GLU A 122 9.07 31.58 44.80
CA GLU A 122 8.01 31.74 43.80
C GLU A 122 8.38 31.11 42.44
N TYR A 123 9.61 31.31 41.97
CA TYR A 123 10.07 30.72 40.72
C TYR A 123 10.34 29.22 40.86
N GLY A 124 10.83 28.77 42.01
CA GLY A 124 10.95 27.34 42.33
C GLY A 124 9.60 26.61 42.25
N GLU A 125 8.56 27.17 42.84
CA GLU A 125 7.19 26.63 42.76
C GLU A 125 6.66 26.62 41.31
N LYS A 126 6.89 27.68 40.53
CA LYS A 126 6.49 27.73 39.11
C LYS A 126 7.22 26.70 38.26
N ILE A 127 8.51 26.49 38.50
CA ILE A 127 9.32 25.47 37.83
C ILE A 127 8.80 24.09 38.17
N ALA A 128 8.56 23.78 39.45
CA ALA A 128 8.03 22.50 39.87
C ALA A 128 6.67 22.17 39.22
N ILE A 129 5.75 23.14 39.16
CA ILE A 129 4.46 22.98 38.48
C ILE A 129 4.65 22.75 36.98
N PHE A 130 5.62 23.43 36.36
CA PHE A 130 5.91 23.24 34.94
C PHE A 130 6.50 21.86 34.67
N GLU A 131 7.44 21.40 35.50
CA GLU A 131 8.03 20.05 35.42
C GLU A 131 6.96 18.97 35.54
N GLU A 132 6.01 19.11 36.47
CA GLU A 132 4.88 18.18 36.61
C GLU A 132 4.02 18.15 35.33
N LYS A 133 3.73 19.32 34.74
CA LYS A 133 2.98 19.40 33.46
C LYS A 133 3.73 18.74 32.32
N VAL A 134 5.05 18.92 32.24
CA VAL A 134 5.90 18.28 31.23
C VAL A 134 5.85 16.76 31.40
N GLN A 135 6.08 16.23 32.59
CA GLN A 135 6.01 14.79 32.86
C GLN A 135 4.64 14.18 32.51
N LYS A 136 3.55 14.90 32.83
CA LYS A 136 2.21 14.48 32.46
C LYS A 136 2.03 14.44 30.94
N SER A 137 2.52 15.46 30.23
CA SER A 137 2.45 15.52 28.77
C SER A 137 3.29 14.42 28.10
N GLU A 138 4.48 14.11 28.64
CA GLU A 138 5.33 13.02 28.16
C GLU A 138 4.63 11.66 28.32
N SER A 139 3.97 11.44 29.46
CA SER A 139 3.16 10.23 29.70
C SER A 139 1.98 10.12 28.71
N THR A 140 1.30 11.22 28.42
CA THR A 140 0.24 11.22 27.38
C THR A 140 0.81 10.94 25.99
N ILE A 141 1.99 11.47 25.66
CA ILE A 141 2.63 11.22 24.36
C ILE A 141 3.03 9.74 24.21
N THR A 142 3.51 9.08 25.27
CA THR A 142 3.83 7.64 25.22
C THR A 142 2.57 6.79 25.06
N GLU A 143 1.46 7.14 25.72
CA GLU A 143 0.15 6.49 25.53
C GLU A 143 -0.37 6.65 24.09
N ILE A 144 -0.32 7.86 23.51
CA ILE A 144 -0.73 8.11 22.11
C ILE A 144 0.12 7.29 21.14
N LYS A 145 1.45 7.23 21.36
CA LYS A 145 2.35 6.40 20.54
C LYS A 145 1.99 4.91 20.63
N GLN A 146 1.66 4.41 21.81
CA GLN A 146 1.23 3.02 22.01
C GLN A 146 -0.08 2.73 21.26
N GLN A 147 -1.06 3.63 21.35
CA GLN A 147 -2.34 3.50 20.63
C GLN A 147 -2.14 3.52 19.11
N SER A 148 -1.29 4.39 18.57
CA SER A 148 -0.99 4.40 17.13
C SER A 148 -0.42 3.07 16.62
N LYS A 149 0.45 2.41 17.41
CA LYS A 149 0.97 1.07 17.06
C LYS A 149 -0.12 0.00 17.04
N GLN A 150 -1.10 0.10 17.94
CA GLN A 150 -2.24 -0.83 17.92
C GLN A 150 -3.11 -0.59 16.68
N GLU A 151 -3.30 0.67 16.28
CA GLU A 151 -4.01 1.02 15.05
C GLU A 151 -3.31 0.46 13.81
N ASP A 152 -1.97 0.57 13.73
CA ASP A 152 -1.18 -0.04 12.65
C ASP A 152 -1.34 -1.57 12.59
N GLN A 153 -1.35 -2.24 13.75
CA GLN A 153 -1.57 -3.69 13.83
C GLN A 153 -2.98 -4.08 13.37
N ILE A 154 -4.01 -3.32 13.75
CA ILE A 154 -5.39 -3.53 13.31
C ILE A 154 -5.49 -3.34 11.79
N ASN A 155 -4.86 -2.29 11.26
CA ASN A 155 -4.85 -2.02 9.81
C ASN A 155 -4.16 -3.13 9.02
N GLU A 156 -3.04 -3.66 9.50
CA GLU A 156 -2.36 -4.79 8.88
C GLU A 156 -3.21 -6.07 8.95
N MET A 157 -3.88 -6.34 10.08
CA MET A 157 -4.79 -7.47 10.21
C MET A 157 -6.00 -7.35 9.27
N MET A 158 -6.59 -6.15 9.16
CA MET A 158 -7.67 -5.87 8.21
C MET A 158 -7.22 -6.08 6.76
N LYS A 159 -5.99 -5.67 6.42
CA LYS A 159 -5.41 -5.87 5.09
C LYS A 159 -5.25 -7.35 4.78
N GLN A 160 -4.68 -8.13 5.70
CA GLN A 160 -4.54 -9.59 5.54
C GLN A 160 -5.90 -10.28 5.38
N LEU A 161 -6.90 -9.89 6.18
CA LEU A 161 -8.25 -10.43 6.07
C LEU A 161 -8.89 -10.12 4.71
N LYS A 162 -8.67 -8.90 4.20
CA LYS A 162 -9.14 -8.47 2.89
C LYS A 162 -8.49 -9.26 1.76
N ASP A 163 -7.17 -9.46 1.83
CA ASP A 163 -6.43 -10.24 0.83
C ASP A 163 -6.86 -11.72 0.84
N GLN A 164 -7.14 -12.29 2.01
CA GLN A 164 -7.71 -13.63 2.14
C GLN A 164 -9.11 -13.75 1.51
N LEU A 165 -10.00 -12.78 1.80
CA LEU A 165 -11.34 -12.76 1.22
C LEU A 165 -11.31 -12.59 -0.31
N GLU A 166 -10.45 -11.72 -0.84
CA GLU A 166 -10.31 -11.54 -2.28
C GLU A 166 -9.74 -12.81 -2.96
N GLY A 167 -8.83 -13.50 -2.29
CA GLY A 167 -8.33 -14.81 -2.72
C GLY A 167 -9.43 -15.87 -2.79
N GLN A 168 -10.25 -16.00 -1.74
CA GLN A 168 -11.39 -16.94 -1.72
C GLN A 168 -12.43 -16.61 -2.79
N LYS A 169 -12.75 -15.32 -2.94
CA LYS A 169 -13.67 -14.84 -3.99
C LYS A 169 -13.17 -15.18 -5.39
N SER A 170 -11.87 -14.99 -5.66
CA SER A 170 -11.26 -15.32 -6.95
C SER A 170 -11.33 -16.81 -7.27
N GLN A 171 -11.09 -17.66 -6.26
CA GLN A 171 -11.23 -19.12 -6.42
C GLN A 171 -12.67 -19.55 -6.70
N LEU A 172 -13.66 -18.95 -6.03
CA LEU A 172 -15.06 -19.23 -6.26
C LEU A 172 -15.50 -18.80 -7.66
N ILE A 173 -15.09 -17.61 -8.11
CA ILE A 173 -15.37 -17.13 -9.48
C ILE A 173 -14.79 -18.12 -10.50
N GLN A 174 -13.54 -18.56 -10.32
CA GLN A 174 -12.92 -19.51 -11.23
C GLN A 174 -13.67 -20.85 -11.30
N LYS A 175 -14.14 -21.38 -10.15
CA LYS A 175 -14.95 -22.61 -10.12
C LYS A 175 -16.29 -22.43 -10.85
N VAL A 176 -16.95 -21.30 -10.65
CA VAL A 176 -18.21 -20.98 -11.34
C VAL A 176 -18.01 -20.87 -12.84
N ASP A 177 -16.93 -20.21 -13.28
CA ASP A 177 -16.61 -20.07 -14.71
C ASP A 177 -16.31 -21.44 -15.35
N GLN A 178 -15.58 -22.32 -14.65
CA GLN A 178 -15.33 -23.69 -15.10
C GLN A 178 -16.63 -24.50 -15.24
N GLN A 179 -17.51 -24.44 -14.25
CA GLN A 179 -18.82 -25.12 -14.31
C GLN A 179 -19.69 -24.58 -15.43
N LYS A 180 -19.69 -23.26 -15.64
CA LYS A 180 -20.43 -22.61 -16.72
C LYS A 180 -19.93 -23.05 -18.09
N GLN A 181 -18.61 -23.16 -18.27
CA GLN A 181 -18.04 -23.67 -19.52
C GLN A 181 -18.45 -25.13 -19.76
N GLN A 182 -18.36 -25.99 -18.75
CA GLN A 182 -18.78 -27.39 -18.87
C GLN A 182 -20.27 -27.53 -19.22
N LEU A 183 -21.14 -26.70 -18.63
CA LEU A 183 -22.56 -26.68 -18.97
C LEU A 183 -22.81 -26.24 -20.41
N ASN A 184 -22.08 -25.21 -20.87
CA ASN A 184 -22.18 -24.76 -22.26
C ASN A 184 -21.73 -25.84 -23.25
N ASP A 185 -20.67 -26.58 -22.95
CA ASP A 185 -20.18 -27.67 -23.80
C ASP A 185 -21.21 -28.82 -23.86
N LYS A 186 -21.84 -29.16 -22.72
CA LYS A 186 -22.95 -30.13 -22.66
C LYS A 186 -24.18 -29.66 -23.44
N GLU A 187 -24.51 -28.38 -23.37
CA GLU A 187 -25.63 -27.79 -24.12
C GLU A 187 -25.40 -27.89 -25.63
N GLN A 188 -24.18 -27.59 -26.10
CA GLN A 188 -23.82 -27.74 -27.51
C GLN A 188 -23.90 -29.20 -27.97
N LEU A 189 -23.44 -30.15 -27.14
CA LEU A 189 -23.58 -31.57 -27.42
C LEU A 189 -25.05 -31.98 -27.55
N LEU A 190 -25.90 -31.53 -26.62
CA LEU A 190 -27.33 -31.81 -26.65
C LEU A 190 -27.99 -31.26 -27.93
N GLN A 191 -27.65 -30.02 -28.33
CA GLN A 191 -28.16 -29.43 -29.57
C GLN A 191 -27.76 -30.25 -30.81
N ASN A 192 -26.53 -30.77 -30.84
CA ASN A 192 -26.06 -31.63 -31.91
C ASN A 192 -26.84 -32.96 -31.95
N LEU A 193 -27.07 -33.59 -30.79
CA LEU A 193 -27.85 -34.83 -30.69
C LEU A 193 -29.30 -34.63 -31.12
N ILE A 194 -29.95 -33.53 -30.71
CA ILE A 194 -31.31 -33.19 -31.15
C ILE A 194 -31.37 -33.00 -32.66
N LYS A 195 -30.35 -32.38 -33.27
CA LYS A 195 -30.28 -32.23 -34.72
C LYS A 195 -30.17 -33.60 -35.41
N GLN A 196 -29.28 -34.46 -34.91
CA GLN A 196 -29.11 -35.82 -35.43
C GLN A 196 -30.40 -36.64 -35.32
N GLU A 197 -31.11 -36.56 -34.19
CA GLU A 197 -32.39 -37.22 -33.97
C GLU A 197 -33.44 -36.77 -35.00
N LYS A 198 -33.52 -35.46 -35.27
CA LYS A 198 -34.42 -34.92 -36.30
C LYS A 198 -34.09 -35.43 -37.70
N ASP A 199 -32.81 -35.50 -38.04
CA ASP A 199 -32.36 -36.03 -39.33
C ASP A 199 -32.72 -37.52 -39.48
N LEU A 200 -32.51 -38.31 -38.43
CA LEU A 200 -32.89 -39.72 -38.39
C LEU A 200 -34.41 -39.91 -38.45
N SER A 201 -35.19 -39.12 -37.70
CA SER A 201 -36.65 -39.14 -37.74
C SER A 201 -37.17 -38.83 -39.15
N ALA A 202 -36.57 -37.87 -39.86
CA ALA A 202 -36.89 -37.58 -41.25
C ALA A 202 -36.57 -38.76 -42.18
N GLU A 203 -35.48 -39.50 -41.93
CA GLU A 203 -35.15 -40.71 -42.68
C GLU A 203 -36.13 -41.85 -42.40
N ILE A 204 -36.54 -42.05 -41.15
CA ILE A 204 -37.56 -43.03 -40.75
C ILE A 204 -38.88 -42.73 -41.48
N ASN A 205 -39.35 -41.48 -41.44
CA ASN A 205 -40.58 -41.08 -42.16
C ASN A 205 -40.50 -41.38 -43.67
N LYS A 206 -39.34 -41.19 -44.31
CA LYS A 206 -39.14 -41.54 -45.73
C LYS A 206 -39.25 -43.05 -45.94
N LYS A 207 -38.68 -43.86 -45.05
CA LYS A 207 -38.75 -45.33 -45.11
C LYS A 207 -40.18 -45.81 -44.87
N GLU A 208 -40.93 -45.22 -43.94
CA GLU A 208 -42.34 -45.54 -43.70
C GLU A 208 -43.23 -45.28 -44.91
N ILE A 209 -43.03 -44.15 -45.61
CA ILE A 209 -43.73 -43.87 -46.87
C ILE A 209 -43.43 -44.95 -47.91
N LEU A 210 -42.17 -45.40 -48.01
CA LEU A 210 -41.78 -46.44 -48.96
C LEU A 210 -42.41 -47.80 -48.60
N ILE A 211 -42.42 -48.16 -47.32
CA ILE A 211 -43.13 -49.36 -46.82
C ILE A 211 -44.62 -49.30 -47.17
N GLY A 212 -45.25 -48.12 -47.04
CA GLY A 212 -46.64 -47.91 -47.47
C GLY A 212 -46.86 -48.25 -48.95
N LYS A 213 -45.99 -47.75 -49.83
CA LYS A 213 -46.05 -48.06 -51.27
C LYS A 213 -45.84 -49.55 -51.56
N PHE A 214 -44.93 -50.21 -50.84
CA PHE A 214 -44.74 -51.66 -50.99
C PHE A 214 -45.98 -52.45 -50.56
N LYS A 215 -46.65 -52.05 -49.48
CA LYS A 215 -47.92 -52.67 -49.05
C LYS A 215 -49.01 -52.53 -50.11
N GLU A 216 -49.13 -51.35 -50.75
CA GLU A 216 -50.08 -51.13 -51.85
C GLU A 216 -49.78 -52.03 -53.06
N LEU A 217 -48.50 -52.15 -53.44
CA LEU A 217 -48.08 -53.03 -54.54
C LEU A 217 -48.37 -54.50 -54.25
N ILE A 218 -48.10 -54.97 -53.02
CA ILE A 218 -48.42 -56.35 -52.61
C ILE A 218 -49.93 -56.60 -52.69
N GLN A 219 -50.75 -55.66 -52.22
CA GLN A 219 -52.21 -55.79 -52.34
C GLN A 219 -52.69 -55.80 -53.79
N GLN A 220 -52.06 -55.02 -54.67
CA GLN A 220 -52.36 -55.05 -56.11
C GLN A 220 -52.01 -56.42 -56.71
N GLN A 221 -50.83 -56.96 -56.41
CA GLN A 221 -50.41 -58.28 -56.88
C GLN A 221 -51.34 -59.39 -56.41
N GLN A 222 -51.81 -59.35 -55.15
CA GLN A 222 -52.79 -60.30 -54.63
C GLN A 222 -54.10 -60.26 -55.40
N LYS A 223 -54.65 -59.07 -55.69
CA LYS A 223 -55.86 -58.90 -56.50
C LYS A 223 -55.68 -59.43 -57.92
N GLU A 224 -54.54 -59.14 -58.55
CA GLU A 224 -54.22 -59.67 -59.88
C GLU A 224 -54.13 -61.20 -59.88
N LYS A 225 -53.51 -61.79 -58.85
CA LYS A 225 -53.46 -63.25 -58.67
C LYS A 225 -54.87 -63.85 -58.53
N GLU A 226 -55.75 -63.25 -57.73
CA GLU A 226 -57.14 -63.69 -57.60
C GLU A 226 -57.92 -63.61 -58.92
N LEU A 227 -57.74 -62.54 -59.69
CA LEU A 227 -58.35 -62.39 -61.01
C LEU A 227 -57.87 -63.48 -61.97
N ILE A 228 -56.56 -63.74 -62.01
CA ILE A 228 -55.97 -64.80 -62.83
C ILE A 228 -56.52 -66.17 -62.42
N LEU A 229 -56.60 -66.47 -61.12
CA LEU A 229 -57.16 -67.72 -60.60
C LEU A 229 -58.64 -67.90 -61.03
N ASN A 230 -59.43 -66.83 -60.94
CA ASN A 230 -60.84 -66.85 -61.35
C ASN A 230 -60.99 -67.08 -62.87
N GLU A 231 -60.21 -66.36 -63.70
CA GLU A 231 -60.22 -66.58 -65.15
C GLU A 231 -59.74 -67.99 -65.53
N ASN A 232 -58.70 -68.49 -64.87
CA ASN A 232 -58.24 -69.87 -65.06
C ASN A 232 -59.33 -70.89 -64.70
N ALA A 233 -60.11 -70.65 -63.63
CA ALA A 233 -61.23 -71.51 -63.28
C ALA A 233 -62.37 -71.48 -64.33
N LYS A 234 -62.67 -70.31 -64.90
CA LYS A 234 -63.62 -70.18 -66.02
C LYS A 234 -63.15 -70.92 -67.25
N ILE A 235 -61.87 -70.77 -67.62
CA ILE A 235 -61.27 -71.49 -68.75
C ILE A 235 -61.36 -73.01 -68.53
N LYS A 236 -61.00 -73.50 -67.34
CA LYS A 236 -61.14 -74.93 -66.98
C LYS A 236 -62.59 -75.40 -67.13
N LYS A 237 -63.57 -74.62 -66.68
CA LYS A 237 -64.99 -74.95 -66.84
C LYS A 237 -65.41 -75.00 -68.31
N GLN A 238 -65.02 -74.01 -69.11
CA GLN A 238 -65.30 -73.98 -70.55
C GLN A 238 -64.66 -75.18 -71.27
N LEU A 239 -63.43 -75.55 -70.91
CA LEU A 239 -62.77 -76.74 -71.44
C LEU A 239 -63.53 -78.03 -71.10
N LEU A 240 -64.05 -78.17 -69.87
CA LEU A 240 -64.88 -79.30 -69.48
C LEU A 240 -66.19 -79.36 -70.27
N GLU A 241 -66.88 -78.23 -70.45
CA GLU A 241 -68.10 -78.14 -71.26
C GLU A 241 -67.83 -78.54 -72.72
N ILE A 242 -66.73 -78.06 -73.30
CA ILE A 242 -66.30 -78.44 -74.66
C ILE A 242 -65.98 -79.95 -74.73
N LYS A 243 -65.19 -80.48 -73.79
CA LYS A 243 -64.88 -81.92 -73.69
C LYS A 243 -66.17 -82.76 -73.65
N GLN A 244 -67.16 -82.34 -72.86
CA GLN A 244 -68.44 -83.02 -72.75
C GLN A 244 -69.24 -82.98 -74.07
N LEU A 245 -69.33 -81.82 -74.73
CA LEU A 245 -70.00 -81.69 -76.04
C LEU A 245 -69.37 -82.60 -77.10
N PHE A 246 -68.04 -82.69 -77.13
CA PHE A 246 -67.35 -83.62 -78.01
C PHE A 246 -67.70 -85.07 -77.70
N LYS A 247 -67.68 -85.47 -76.41
CA LYS A 247 -68.06 -86.82 -75.99
C LYS A 247 -69.49 -87.18 -76.43
N GLU A 248 -70.43 -86.25 -76.35
CA GLU A 248 -71.83 -86.47 -76.78
C GLU A 248 -72.00 -86.57 -78.30
N LYS A 249 -71.16 -85.86 -79.08
CA LYS A 249 -71.29 -85.73 -80.54
C LYS A 249 -70.43 -86.71 -81.34
N LEU A 250 -69.31 -87.17 -80.82
CA LEU A 250 -68.38 -88.07 -81.51
C LEU A 250 -69.01 -89.42 -81.91
N PRO A 251 -69.84 -90.10 -81.08
CA PRO A 251 -70.49 -91.34 -81.48
C PRO A 251 -71.42 -91.18 -82.69
N GLN A 252 -72.02 -89.99 -82.86
CA GLN A 252 -72.92 -89.67 -83.98
C GLN A 252 -72.15 -89.56 -85.31
N LEU A 253 -70.83 -89.37 -85.26
CA LEU A 253 -69.94 -89.27 -86.41
C LEU A 253 -69.18 -90.58 -86.69
N GLY A 254 -69.47 -91.66 -85.94
CA GLY A 254 -68.79 -92.96 -86.09
C GLY A 254 -67.35 -92.99 -85.58
N LEU A 255 -66.97 -92.04 -84.73
CA LEU A 255 -65.65 -91.95 -84.09
C LEU A 255 -65.71 -92.49 -82.66
N ASP A 256 -64.70 -93.27 -82.27
CA ASP A 256 -64.59 -93.88 -80.94
C ASP A 256 -64.37 -92.82 -79.85
N GLU A 257 -65.11 -92.92 -78.75
CA GLU A 257 -65.04 -92.01 -77.60
C GLU A 257 -63.64 -92.00 -76.94
N ASN A 258 -62.85 -93.05 -77.15
CA ASN A 258 -61.50 -93.15 -76.60
C ASN A 258 -60.45 -92.28 -77.33
N PHE A 259 -60.81 -91.56 -78.40
CA PHE A 259 -59.87 -90.77 -79.19
C PHE A 259 -59.28 -89.55 -78.44
N PHE A 260 -59.92 -89.08 -77.37
CA PHE A 260 -59.49 -87.88 -76.62
C PHE A 260 -59.06 -88.15 -75.17
N ASN A 261 -58.94 -89.41 -74.75
CA ASN A 261 -58.26 -89.75 -73.49
C ASN A 261 -56.75 -89.60 -73.71
N PHE A 262 -56.28 -88.36 -73.84
CA PHE A 262 -54.91 -88.05 -73.49
C PHE A 262 -54.85 -88.15 -71.97
N ASP A 263 -54.18 -89.19 -71.49
CA ASP A 263 -53.95 -89.41 -70.07
C ASP A 263 -53.52 -88.09 -69.44
N GLU A 264 -54.36 -87.61 -68.51
CA GLU A 264 -54.00 -86.53 -67.61
C GLU A 264 -52.96 -87.11 -66.65
N ASP A 265 -51.72 -87.27 -67.14
CA ASP A 265 -50.55 -87.37 -66.27
C ASP A 265 -50.46 -86.01 -65.56
N GLU A 266 -51.19 -85.91 -64.46
CA GLU A 266 -51.00 -84.95 -63.39
C GLU A 266 -49.54 -85.00 -62.94
N GLN A 267 -48.68 -84.24 -63.62
CA GLN A 267 -47.58 -83.62 -62.93
C GLN A 267 -48.18 -82.49 -62.11
N ASP A 268 -48.59 -82.83 -60.89
CA ASP A 268 -48.58 -81.93 -59.74
C ASP A 268 -47.16 -81.34 -59.67
N GLY A 269 -46.97 -80.25 -60.41
CA GLY A 269 -45.83 -79.37 -60.24
C GLY A 269 -45.97 -78.79 -58.85
N GLU A 270 -45.20 -79.39 -57.94
CA GLU A 270 -44.89 -78.96 -56.57
C GLU A 270 -45.33 -77.52 -56.32
N GLU A 271 -46.38 -77.36 -55.51
CA GLU A 271 -46.61 -76.11 -54.81
C GLU A 271 -45.35 -75.86 -53.98
N GLU A 272 -44.42 -75.04 -54.51
CA GLU A 272 -43.35 -74.45 -53.72
C GLU A 272 -44.03 -73.74 -52.54
N GLU A 273 -43.94 -74.37 -51.37
CA GLU A 273 -44.20 -73.75 -50.09
C GLU A 273 -43.40 -72.45 -50.05
N VAL A 274 -44.09 -71.33 -50.23
CA VAL A 274 -43.55 -70.02 -49.93
C VAL A 274 -43.35 -70.02 -48.42
N GLU A 275 -42.12 -70.33 -47.99
CA GLU A 275 -41.68 -70.17 -46.61
C GLU A 275 -42.16 -68.79 -46.12
N GLU A 276 -43.00 -68.80 -45.07
CA GLU A 276 -43.28 -67.60 -44.29
C GLU A 276 -41.94 -67.07 -43.77
N GLU A 277 -41.38 -66.07 -44.46
CA GLU A 277 -40.27 -65.27 -43.94
C GLU A 277 -40.70 -64.70 -42.59
N GLN A 278 -40.18 -65.31 -41.53
CA GLN A 278 -40.37 -64.89 -40.16
C GLN A 278 -39.99 -63.40 -40.03
N GLU A 279 -40.92 -62.61 -39.48
CA GLU A 279 -40.64 -61.24 -39.06
C GLU A 279 -39.36 -61.22 -38.21
N PRO A 280 -38.37 -60.36 -38.53
CA PRO A 280 -37.20 -60.21 -37.69
C PRO A 280 -37.65 -59.67 -36.33
N GLN A 281 -37.49 -60.50 -35.28
CA GLN A 281 -37.67 -60.08 -33.90
C GLN A 281 -36.68 -58.94 -33.59
N ILE A 282 -37.23 -57.73 -33.44
CA ILE A 282 -36.51 -56.59 -32.91
C ILE A 282 -36.22 -56.89 -31.44
N GLN A 283 -35.02 -57.36 -31.14
CA GLN A 283 -34.49 -57.44 -29.78
C GLN A 283 -34.38 -56.02 -29.22
N GLN A 284 -35.32 -55.64 -28.37
CA GLN A 284 -35.18 -54.50 -27.47
C GLN A 284 -34.10 -54.83 -26.44
N ASN A 285 -32.86 -54.43 -26.72
CA ASN A 285 -31.85 -54.28 -25.66
C ASN A 285 -32.25 -53.07 -24.83
N VAL A 286 -33.00 -53.33 -23.75
CA VAL A 286 -33.11 -52.41 -22.61
C VAL A 286 -31.83 -52.59 -21.81
N GLU A 287 -30.82 -51.77 -22.10
CA GLU A 287 -29.69 -51.57 -21.20
C GLU A 287 -30.19 -50.75 -20.01
N ASP A 288 -30.53 -51.47 -18.95
CA ASP A 288 -30.79 -50.92 -17.62
C ASP A 288 -29.43 -50.59 -16.97
N SER A 289 -28.95 -49.38 -17.22
CA SER A 289 -27.78 -48.81 -16.54
C SER A 289 -28.25 -47.97 -15.36
N THR A 290 -28.57 -48.62 -14.24
CA THR A 290 -28.55 -47.99 -12.92
C THR A 290 -27.12 -47.95 -12.43
N GLU A 291 -26.40 -46.87 -12.71
CA GLU A 291 -25.17 -46.53 -12.02
C GLU A 291 -25.48 -45.73 -10.76
N GLU A 292 -24.89 -46.23 -9.67
CA GLU A 292 -24.85 -45.71 -8.32
C GLU A 292 -24.22 -44.31 -8.28
N ASP A 293 -24.81 -43.38 -7.54
CA ASP A 293 -24.06 -42.23 -7.02
C ASP A 293 -24.69 -41.73 -5.70
N GLU A 294 -24.51 -42.52 -4.64
CA GLU A 294 -24.58 -42.03 -3.26
C GLU A 294 -23.20 -42.18 -2.62
N GLY A 295 -22.43 -41.08 -2.62
CA GLY A 295 -21.24 -41.02 -1.79
C GLY A 295 -20.35 -39.82 -2.03
N ILE A 296 -20.73 -38.64 -1.49
CA ILE A 296 -19.74 -37.64 -1.07
C ILE A 296 -20.14 -37.06 0.29
N GLN A 297 -19.15 -37.12 1.19
CA GLN A 297 -19.05 -36.63 2.56
C GLN A 297 -19.22 -35.11 2.70
#